data_AF-A0A9Y3REK1-F1
#
_entry.id   AF-A0A9Y3REK1-F1
#
_cell.length_a   1.000
_cell.length_b   1.000
_cell.length_c   1.000
_cell.angle_alpha   90.00
_cell.angle_beta   90.00
_cell.angle_gamma   90.00
#
_symmetry.space_group_name_H-M   'P 1'
#
loop_
_entity.id
_entity.type
_entity.pdbx_description
1 polymer ?
#
loop_
_entity_poly.entity_id
_entity_poly.type
_entity_poly.pdbx_seq_one_letter_code
_entity_poly.pdbx_strand_id
1 'polypeptide(L)'
;MSQKSWIESTFTKRECVYILPVSKDPHRCLPGCQICQQLVRCCCGRLVRQHAGFTASLATKYSDVKLGESSNVPMPELEEWSVEKHTEARPTDAYGVINFQGGSHSYRAKYVRLSHDTRPDSILRLMLKEWHMELPKILISVHGGVQNFDLHPRIKQVIGKGLIKAAVTTGAWILTGGVNTGVAKHVGDALKEHCSRSSKKICTIGIAPWGVIENRNDLIGRDIIAPYQTLLNPLSKLNVLNSLHSHFLLVDDGTVGKYGAEVTLRRELEKHINLQKIHA
;
A
#
# COMPACT_ATOMS: atom_id res chain seq x y z
N MET A 1 -30.32 10.39 6.24
CA MET A 1 -29.28 9.33 6.19
C MET A 1 -28.38 9.64 5.01
N SER A 2 -27.10 9.94 5.23
CA SER A 2 -26.17 10.24 4.13
C SER A 2 -25.98 8.98 3.28
N GLN A 3 -26.24 9.08 1.98
CA GLN A 3 -26.06 7.98 1.02
C GLN A 3 -24.57 7.61 1.01
N LYS A 4 -24.23 6.34 1.34
CA LYS A 4 -22.84 5.88 1.31
C LYS A 4 -22.26 6.07 -0.09
N SER A 5 -21.06 6.64 -0.17
CA SER A 5 -20.32 6.81 -1.44
C SER A 5 -20.16 5.47 -2.16
N TRP A 6 -20.18 5.47 -3.50
CA TRP A 6 -19.95 4.28 -4.31
C TRP A 6 -18.61 3.60 -3.94
N ILE A 7 -17.59 4.40 -3.63
CA ILE A 7 -16.27 3.92 -3.20
C ILE A 7 -16.38 3.08 -1.92
N GLU A 8 -17.12 3.55 -0.91
CA GLU A 8 -17.29 2.84 0.36
C GLU A 8 -18.11 1.55 0.23
N SER A 9 -19.05 1.52 -0.73
CA SER A 9 -19.82 0.31 -1.02
C SER A 9 -19.05 -0.74 -1.81
N THR A 10 -18.00 -0.34 -2.52
CA THR A 10 -17.27 -1.20 -3.47
C THR A 10 -15.93 -1.67 -2.94
N PHE A 11 -15.17 -0.80 -2.28
CA PHE A 11 -13.82 -1.08 -1.82
C PHE A 11 -13.80 -1.38 -0.33
N THR A 12 -13.07 -2.45 0.02
CA THR A 12 -12.81 -2.84 1.39
C THR A 12 -11.35 -2.63 1.74
N LYS A 13 -11.05 -2.62 3.03
CA LYS A 13 -9.71 -2.70 3.63
C LYS A 13 -9.59 -4.01 4.42
N ARG A 14 -8.36 -4.40 4.76
CA ARG A 14 -8.08 -5.59 5.57
C ARG A 14 -7.55 -5.19 6.94
N GLU A 15 -8.10 -5.80 7.99
CA GLU A 15 -7.63 -5.61 9.36
C GLU A 15 -7.29 -6.95 9.98
N CYS A 16 -6.06 -7.11 10.49
CA CYS A 16 -5.67 -8.32 11.19
C CYS A 16 -6.38 -8.40 12.55
N VAL A 17 -7.30 -9.36 12.68
CA VAL A 17 -8.16 -9.57 13.86
C VAL A 17 -7.69 -10.75 14.70
N TYR A 18 -6.81 -11.59 14.17
CA TYR A 18 -6.20 -12.70 14.90
C TYR A 18 -4.72 -12.46 15.10
N ILE A 19 -4.28 -12.53 16.34
CA ILE A 19 -2.88 -12.33 16.67
C ILE A 19 -2.20 -13.70 16.64
N LEU A 20 -1.20 -13.85 15.79
CA LEU A 20 -0.38 -15.06 15.70
C LEU A 20 1.08 -14.64 15.81
N PRO A 21 1.82 -15.01 16.88
CA PRO A 21 3.16 -14.50 17.12
C PRO A 21 4.19 -15.13 16.18
N VAL A 22 5.16 -14.33 15.73
CA VAL A 22 6.23 -14.80 14.82
C VAL A 22 7.15 -15.84 15.48
N SER A 23 7.41 -15.67 16.78
CA SER A 23 8.12 -16.67 17.60
C SER A 23 7.29 -17.01 18.82
N LYS A 24 7.32 -18.29 19.19
CA LYS A 24 6.75 -18.82 20.43
C LYS A 24 7.74 -18.72 21.61
N ASP A 25 8.98 -18.28 21.37
CA ASP A 25 9.97 -18.14 22.43
C ASP A 25 9.52 -17.06 23.41
N PRO A 26 9.32 -17.40 24.69
CA PRO A 26 9.07 -16.41 25.71
C PRO A 26 10.24 -15.43 25.72
N HIS A 27 9.94 -14.14 25.74
CA HIS A 27 10.94 -13.15 26.12
C HIS A 27 11.56 -13.60 27.46
N ARG A 28 12.88 -13.40 27.66
CA ARG A 28 13.64 -13.88 28.86
C ARG A 28 13.19 -13.28 30.21
N CYS A 29 12.04 -12.61 30.25
CA CYS A 29 11.43 -12.07 31.45
C CYS A 29 10.54 -13.12 32.14
N LEU A 30 9.99 -12.75 33.30
CA LEU A 30 9.01 -13.56 34.02
C LEU A 30 7.78 -13.86 33.14
N PRO A 31 7.23 -15.09 33.21
CA PRO A 31 5.94 -15.44 32.61
C PRO A 31 4.85 -14.43 33.04
N GLY A 32 4.04 -13.95 32.10
CA GLY A 32 2.98 -12.97 32.40
C GLY A 32 3.42 -11.49 32.45
N CYS A 33 4.67 -11.17 32.10
CA CYS A 33 5.12 -9.78 32.00
C CYS A 33 4.31 -9.01 30.93
N GLN A 34 3.41 -8.14 31.38
CA GLN A 34 2.52 -7.36 30.52
C GLN A 34 3.28 -6.47 29.52
N ILE A 35 4.42 -5.91 29.92
CA ILE A 35 5.25 -5.07 29.05
C ILE A 35 5.83 -5.89 27.90
N CYS A 36 6.41 -7.05 28.19
CA CYS A 36 7.04 -7.90 27.18
C CYS A 36 6.00 -8.53 26.24
N GLN A 37 4.82 -8.90 26.75
CA GLN A 37 3.71 -9.41 25.94
C GLN A 37 3.22 -8.39 24.91
N GLN A 38 3.19 -7.10 25.28
CA GLN A 38 2.81 -6.01 24.36
C GLN A 38 3.84 -5.76 23.23
N LEU A 39 5.09 -6.19 23.42
CA LEU A 39 6.18 -6.04 22.46
C LEU A 39 6.36 -7.25 21.53
N VAL A 40 5.59 -8.32 21.73
CA VAL A 40 5.58 -9.46 20.82
C VAL A 40 5.08 -9.02 19.44
N ARG A 41 5.73 -9.52 18.39
CA ARG A 41 5.37 -9.24 17.00
C ARG A 41 4.46 -10.34 16.45
N CYS A 42 3.31 -9.93 15.93
CA CYS A 42 2.41 -10.79 15.17
C CYS A 42 2.96 -11.05 13.75
N CYS A 43 2.60 -12.17 13.13
CA CYS A 43 2.91 -12.51 11.75
C CYS A 43 2.42 -11.46 10.74
N CYS A 44 1.41 -10.66 11.08
CA CYS A 44 1.03 -9.51 10.26
C CYS A 44 2.04 -8.35 10.31
N GLY A 45 3.07 -8.41 11.15
CA GLY A 45 4.10 -7.38 11.31
C GLY A 45 3.81 -6.33 12.39
N ARG A 46 2.59 -6.30 12.94
CA ARG A 46 2.22 -5.41 14.06
C ARG A 46 2.73 -5.95 15.39
N LEU A 47 3.00 -5.05 16.34
CA LEU A 47 3.11 -5.41 17.75
C LEU A 47 1.72 -5.78 18.28
N VAL A 48 1.67 -6.68 19.26
CA VAL A 48 0.41 -7.08 19.92
C VAL A 48 -0.41 -5.86 20.36
N ARG A 49 0.23 -4.87 21.00
CA ARG A 49 -0.42 -3.61 21.44
C ARG A 49 -1.03 -2.76 20.32
N GLN A 50 -0.70 -3.03 19.06
CA GLN A 50 -1.18 -2.29 17.89
C GLN A 50 -2.40 -2.95 17.22
N HIS A 51 -2.89 -4.09 17.73
CA HIS A 51 -4.14 -4.68 17.27
C HIS A 51 -5.34 -4.03 17.93
N ALA A 52 -6.40 -3.80 17.16
CA ALA A 52 -7.68 -3.31 17.67
C ALA A 52 -8.32 -4.40 18.56
N GLY A 53 -8.77 -4.03 19.77
CA GLY A 53 -9.42 -4.96 20.68
C GLY A 53 -8.47 -5.82 21.53
N PHE A 54 -7.18 -5.49 21.62
CA PHE A 54 -6.30 -6.14 22.59
C PHE A 54 -6.72 -5.79 24.02
N THR A 55 -7.42 -6.72 24.67
CA THR A 55 -7.72 -6.68 26.10
C THR A 55 -6.73 -7.54 26.88
N ALA A 56 -6.51 -7.24 28.16
CA ALA A 56 -5.69 -8.04 29.06
C ALA A 56 -6.08 -9.53 29.09
N SER A 57 -7.37 -9.86 28.87
CA SER A 57 -7.89 -11.24 28.81
C SER A 57 -7.36 -12.04 27.61
N LEU A 58 -7.12 -11.41 26.46
CA LEU A 58 -6.48 -12.06 25.32
C LEU A 58 -4.99 -12.33 25.58
N ALA A 59 -4.33 -11.46 26.36
CA ALA A 59 -2.95 -11.69 26.83
C ALA A 59 -2.84 -12.89 27.78
N THR A 60 -3.90 -13.21 28.53
CA THR A 60 -3.95 -14.40 29.40
C THR A 60 -4.06 -15.69 28.59
N LYS A 61 -4.88 -15.71 27.51
CA LYS A 61 -4.92 -16.84 26.57
C LYS A 61 -3.56 -17.11 25.91
N TYR A 62 -2.72 -16.09 25.77
CA TYR A 62 -1.32 -16.24 25.34
C TYR A 62 -0.42 -16.91 26.37
N SER A 63 -0.60 -16.63 27.67
CA SER A 63 0.18 -17.28 28.73
C SER A 63 -0.28 -18.70 29.05
N ASP A 64 -1.57 -19.01 28.85
CA ASP A 64 -2.13 -20.32 29.19
C ASP A 64 -1.75 -21.45 28.23
N VAL A 65 -1.14 -21.14 27.08
CA VAL A 65 -0.57 -22.18 26.16
C VAL A 65 0.62 -22.94 26.81
N LYS A 66 1.02 -22.60 28.05
CA LYS A 66 2.03 -23.34 28.82
C LYS A 66 1.59 -23.92 30.17
N LEU A 67 0.31 -23.93 30.53
CA LEU A 67 -0.14 -24.49 31.83
C LEU A 67 -1.18 -25.61 31.73
N GLY A 68 -1.28 -26.26 30.57
CA GLY A 68 -2.18 -27.41 30.35
C GLY A 68 -1.46 -28.69 29.94
N GLU A 69 -0.48 -29.17 30.73
CA GLU A 69 -0.10 -30.59 30.70
C GLU A 69 -1.24 -31.41 31.31
N SER A 70 -2.31 -31.67 30.55
CA SER A 70 -3.26 -32.78 30.78
C SER A 70 -4.43 -32.72 29.80
N SER A 71 -4.20 -33.13 28.55
CA SER A 71 -5.19 -33.88 27.77
C SER A 71 -4.60 -34.22 26.40
N ASN A 72 -4.86 -35.45 25.95
CA ASN A 72 -4.43 -36.02 24.68
C ASN A 72 -5.06 -35.30 23.47
N VAL A 73 -4.75 -34.03 23.27
CA VAL A 73 -5.07 -33.29 22.05
C VAL A 73 -3.81 -33.29 21.19
N PRO A 74 -3.87 -33.75 19.91
CA PRO A 74 -2.74 -33.63 19.01
C PRO A 74 -2.28 -32.17 19.00
N MET A 75 -0.96 -31.94 19.17
CA MET A 75 -0.35 -30.63 18.96
C MET A 75 -1.00 -29.96 17.75
N PRO A 76 -1.67 -28.81 17.89
CA PRO A 76 -2.25 -28.16 16.73
C PRO A 76 -1.08 -27.88 15.79
N GLU A 77 -1.21 -28.38 14.55
CA GLU A 77 -0.30 -28.05 13.44
C GLU A 77 0.04 -26.56 13.52
N LEU A 78 1.31 -26.19 13.31
CA LEU A 78 1.74 -24.80 13.32
C LEU A 78 0.84 -24.00 12.36
N GLU A 79 -0.18 -23.33 12.92
CA GLU A 79 -1.12 -22.53 12.15
C GLU A 79 -0.33 -21.47 11.39
N GLU A 80 -0.39 -21.49 10.07
CA GLU A 80 0.32 -20.53 9.22
C GLU A 80 -0.55 -19.30 9.01
N TRP A 81 0.04 -18.11 9.20
CA TRP A 81 -0.66 -16.85 8.97
C TRP A 81 -1.02 -16.69 7.50
N SER A 82 -2.29 -16.45 7.24
CA SER A 82 -2.88 -16.16 5.93
C SER A 82 -3.86 -14.99 6.04
N VAL A 83 -3.98 -14.22 4.97
CA VAL A 83 -4.86 -13.04 4.92
C VAL A 83 -6.32 -13.47 5.09
N GLU A 84 -6.70 -14.60 4.50
CA GLU A 84 -8.06 -15.12 4.47
C GLU A 84 -8.56 -15.55 5.85
N LYS A 85 -7.68 -16.16 6.66
CA LYS A 85 -8.06 -16.70 7.98
C LYS A 85 -7.94 -15.68 9.11
N HIS A 86 -6.97 -14.76 9.00
CA HIS A 86 -6.54 -13.92 10.14
C HIS A 86 -6.90 -12.44 10.00
N THR A 87 -7.48 -12.05 8.86
CA THR A 87 -7.93 -10.68 8.62
C THR A 87 -9.43 -10.61 8.35
N GLU A 88 -10.03 -9.50 8.74
CA GLU A 88 -11.42 -9.17 8.44
C GLU A 88 -11.47 -8.07 7.37
N ALA A 89 -12.39 -8.22 6.40
CA ALA A 89 -12.67 -7.18 5.42
C ALA A 89 -13.68 -6.17 6.00
N ARG A 90 -13.36 -4.88 5.89
CA ARG A 90 -14.26 -3.77 6.30
C ARG A 90 -14.36 -2.73 5.19
N PRO A 91 -15.42 -1.93 5.10
CA PRO A 91 -15.48 -0.82 4.15
C PRO A 91 -14.26 0.08 4.26
N THR A 92 -13.74 0.54 3.11
CA THR A 92 -12.58 1.44 3.11
C THR A 92 -12.88 2.74 3.83
N ASP A 93 -11.87 3.27 4.52
CA ASP A 93 -11.91 4.50 5.30
C ASP A 93 -10.80 5.47 4.92
N ALA A 94 -10.09 5.22 3.81
CA ALA A 94 -8.96 6.02 3.38
C ALA A 94 -9.04 6.24 1.87
N TYR A 95 -9.67 7.34 1.45
CA TYR A 95 -9.75 7.75 0.05
C TYR A 95 -9.97 9.26 -0.07
N GLY A 96 -9.51 9.84 -1.18
CA GLY A 96 -9.64 11.27 -1.44
C GLY A 96 -8.46 11.79 -2.24
N VAL A 97 -7.91 12.93 -1.81
CA VAL A 97 -6.76 13.59 -2.44
C VAL A 97 -5.63 13.78 -1.44
N ILE A 98 -4.45 13.26 -1.74
CA ILE A 98 -3.22 13.55 -1.00
C ILE A 98 -2.76 14.96 -1.37
N ASN A 99 -2.43 15.77 -0.37
CA ASN A 99 -1.74 17.05 -0.51
C ASN A 99 -0.33 16.92 0.09
N PHE A 100 0.66 16.73 -0.77
CA PHE A 100 2.05 16.51 -0.35
C PHE A 100 2.65 17.77 0.28
N GLN A 101 3.18 17.61 1.49
CA GLN A 101 3.82 18.66 2.28
C GLN A 101 5.35 18.57 2.20
N GLY A 102 6.03 19.70 2.37
CA GLY A 102 7.50 19.76 2.51
C GLY A 102 8.28 20.01 1.21
N GLY A 103 7.60 20.43 0.14
CA GLY A 103 8.23 20.89 -1.11
C GLY A 103 7.93 22.36 -1.41
N SER A 104 8.62 22.93 -2.40
CA SER A 104 8.33 24.28 -2.92
C SER A 104 7.02 24.36 -3.73
N HIS A 105 6.45 23.21 -4.10
CA HIS A 105 5.22 23.09 -4.87
C HIS A 105 4.24 22.15 -4.15
N SER A 106 2.97 22.53 -4.11
CA SER A 106 1.88 21.65 -3.65
C SER A 106 1.54 20.67 -4.77
N TYR A 107 2.06 19.44 -4.63
CA TYR A 107 1.65 18.32 -5.48
C TYR A 107 0.41 17.65 -4.88
N ARG A 108 -0.55 17.31 -5.75
CA ARG A 108 -1.77 16.61 -5.34
C ARG A 108 -1.94 15.32 -6.13
N ALA A 109 -2.40 14.28 -5.44
CA ALA A 109 -2.67 12.98 -6.07
C ALA A 109 -3.98 12.38 -5.56
N LYS A 110 -4.78 11.78 -6.44
CA LYS A 110 -5.96 11.02 -6.00
C LYS A 110 -5.50 9.69 -5.41
N TYR A 111 -6.16 9.22 -4.33
CA TYR A 111 -5.80 7.95 -3.73
C TYR A 111 -7.02 7.19 -3.21
N VAL A 112 -6.87 5.87 -3.12
CA VAL A 112 -7.79 4.97 -2.44
C VAL A 112 -7.02 3.84 -1.78
N ARG A 113 -7.43 3.46 -0.56
CA ARG A 113 -7.04 2.20 0.09
C ARG A 113 -8.04 1.12 -0.30
N LEU A 114 -7.54 -0.01 -0.77
CA LEU A 114 -8.36 -1.13 -1.25
C LEU A 114 -7.72 -2.47 -0.86
N SER A 115 -8.53 -3.51 -0.76
CA SER A 115 -8.09 -4.85 -0.40
C SER A 115 -7.29 -5.49 -1.54
N HIS A 116 -6.31 -6.32 -1.20
CA HIS A 116 -5.46 -7.06 -2.15
C HIS A 116 -6.23 -7.93 -3.17
N ASP A 117 -7.44 -8.37 -2.83
CA ASP A 117 -8.33 -9.19 -3.66
C ASP A 117 -9.44 -8.38 -4.36
N THR A 118 -9.33 -7.04 -4.37
CA THR A 118 -10.27 -6.18 -5.09
C THR A 118 -10.27 -6.52 -6.57
N ARG A 119 -11.47 -6.66 -7.15
CA ARG A 119 -11.60 -7.02 -8.57
C ARG A 119 -11.11 -5.89 -9.50
N PRO A 120 -10.39 -6.22 -10.59
CA PRO A 120 -9.88 -5.23 -11.55
C PRO A 120 -10.94 -4.35 -12.21
N ASP A 121 -12.16 -4.86 -12.42
CA ASP A 121 -13.27 -4.11 -13.04
C ASP A 121 -13.68 -2.90 -12.20
N SER A 122 -13.73 -3.09 -10.87
CA SER A 122 -14.03 -2.01 -9.92
C SER A 122 -12.93 -0.94 -9.93
N ILE A 123 -11.67 -1.35 -10.00
CA ILE A 123 -10.52 -0.43 -10.04
C ILE A 123 -10.52 0.37 -11.35
N LEU A 124 -10.76 -0.28 -12.49
CA LEU A 124 -10.85 0.42 -13.77
C LEU A 124 -12.04 1.38 -13.79
N ARG A 125 -13.19 0.99 -13.26
CA ARG A 125 -14.35 1.89 -13.10
C ARG A 125 -13.99 3.10 -12.25
N LEU A 126 -13.29 2.92 -11.13
CA LEU A 126 -12.80 4.03 -10.30
C LEU A 126 -11.95 4.98 -11.14
N MET A 127 -10.96 4.47 -11.88
CA MET A 127 -10.06 5.29 -12.70
C MET A 127 -10.83 6.10 -13.76
N LEU A 128 -11.75 5.47 -14.48
CA LEU A 128 -12.45 6.11 -15.60
C LEU A 128 -13.63 7.00 -15.16
N LYS A 129 -14.40 6.58 -14.15
CA LYS A 129 -15.65 7.23 -13.75
C LYS A 129 -15.48 8.19 -12.57
N GLU A 130 -14.80 7.77 -11.51
CA GLU A 130 -14.62 8.61 -10.31
C GLU A 130 -13.39 9.52 -10.44
N TRP A 131 -12.32 9.01 -11.05
CA TRP A 131 -11.10 9.80 -11.25
C TRP A 131 -11.09 10.58 -12.56
N HIS A 132 -12.04 10.32 -13.47
CA HIS A 132 -12.16 10.96 -14.79
C HIS A 132 -10.88 10.83 -15.62
N MET A 133 -10.21 9.68 -15.55
CA MET A 133 -9.06 9.39 -16.38
C MET A 133 -9.51 8.95 -17.76
N GLU A 134 -8.80 9.39 -18.79
CA GLU A 134 -8.98 8.89 -20.16
C GLU A 134 -8.37 7.49 -20.27
N LEU A 135 -9.10 6.55 -20.88
CA LEU A 135 -8.60 5.20 -21.13
C LEU A 135 -7.31 5.27 -21.96
N PRO A 136 -6.19 4.66 -21.51
CA PRO A 136 -4.93 4.82 -22.18
C PRO A 136 -4.89 3.98 -23.45
N LYS A 137 -4.22 4.50 -24.49
CA LYS A 137 -3.90 3.70 -25.68
C LYS A 137 -2.78 2.69 -25.41
N ILE A 138 -1.88 3.02 -24.48
CA ILE A 138 -0.71 2.23 -24.11
C ILE A 138 -0.55 2.27 -22.60
N LEU A 139 -0.23 1.13 -22.00
CA LEU A 139 0.14 1.01 -20.60
C LEU A 139 1.64 0.74 -20.49
N ILE A 140 2.38 1.63 -19.82
CA ILE A 140 3.80 1.46 -19.55
C ILE A 140 3.96 1.01 -18.11
N SER A 141 4.22 -0.28 -17.90
CA SER A 141 4.45 -0.83 -16.55
C SER A 141 5.94 -0.86 -16.24
N VAL A 142 6.37 -0.08 -15.25
CA VAL A 142 7.77 0.02 -14.84
C VAL A 142 7.99 -0.81 -13.57
N HIS A 143 8.91 -1.77 -13.66
CA HIS A 143 9.28 -2.67 -12.56
C HIS A 143 10.75 -2.47 -12.18
N GLY A 144 11.09 -2.86 -10.94
CA GLY A 144 12.48 -3.02 -10.51
C GLY A 144 12.63 -3.04 -8.99
N GLY A 145 13.87 -3.00 -8.53
CA GLY A 145 14.20 -3.12 -7.11
C GLY A 145 13.59 -2.02 -6.25
N VAL A 146 13.18 -2.40 -5.04
CA VAL A 146 12.67 -1.50 -3.98
C VAL A 146 13.80 -0.70 -3.30
N GLN A 147 15.04 -1.17 -3.41
CA GLN A 147 16.21 -0.50 -2.84
C GLN A 147 16.69 0.63 -3.76
N ASN A 148 17.20 1.70 -3.15
CA ASN A 148 17.81 2.80 -3.88
C ASN A 148 19.11 2.36 -4.55
N PHE A 149 19.31 2.83 -5.78
CA PHE A 149 20.53 2.66 -6.54
C PHE A 149 20.74 3.90 -7.41
N ASP A 150 21.99 4.18 -7.72
CA ASP A 150 22.35 5.31 -8.57
C ASP A 150 22.56 4.85 -10.01
N LEU A 151 21.95 5.59 -10.93
CA LEU A 151 22.19 5.45 -12.35
C LEU A 151 23.25 6.46 -12.78
N HIS A 152 24.13 6.04 -13.69
CA HIS A 152 25.04 6.97 -14.34
C HIS A 152 24.25 8.14 -14.96
N PRO A 153 24.66 9.42 -14.78
CA PRO A 153 23.85 10.59 -15.17
C PRO A 153 23.36 10.56 -16.62
N ARG A 154 24.20 10.12 -17.56
CA ARG A 154 23.84 9.98 -18.98
C ARG A 154 22.71 8.97 -19.20
N ILE A 155 22.74 7.84 -18.48
CA ILE A 155 21.71 6.79 -18.58
C ILE A 155 20.40 7.31 -17.96
N LYS A 156 20.48 7.92 -16.78
CA LYS A 156 19.32 8.53 -16.10
C LYS A 156 18.61 9.52 -17.02
N GLN A 157 19.38 10.37 -17.71
CA GLN A 157 18.84 11.37 -18.63
C GLN A 157 18.18 10.75 -19.87
N VAL A 158 18.85 9.78 -20.52
CA VAL A 158 18.31 9.15 -21.74
C VAL A 158 17.05 8.35 -21.43
N ILE A 159 17.06 7.54 -20.38
CA ILE A 159 15.90 6.74 -19.95
C ILE A 159 14.75 7.66 -19.54
N GLY A 160 15.02 8.66 -18.69
CA GLY A 160 14.01 9.60 -18.22
C GLY A 160 13.34 10.34 -19.38
N LYS A 161 14.13 10.94 -20.28
CA LYS A 161 13.59 11.66 -21.44
C LYS A 161 12.84 10.74 -22.40
N GLY A 162 13.34 9.53 -22.64
CA GLY A 162 12.69 8.54 -23.50
C GLY A 162 11.32 8.13 -22.96
N LEU A 163 11.25 7.77 -21.68
CA LEU A 163 10.01 7.39 -20.99
C LEU A 163 8.98 8.52 -21.04
N ILE A 164 9.37 9.73 -20.67
CA ILE A 164 8.49 10.90 -20.67
C ILE A 164 7.99 11.19 -22.09
N LYS A 165 8.88 11.18 -23.08
CA LYS A 165 8.51 11.44 -24.47
C LYS A 165 7.52 10.40 -24.98
N ALA A 166 7.74 9.11 -24.69
CA ALA A 166 6.81 8.05 -25.07
C ALA A 166 5.43 8.24 -24.44
N ALA A 167 5.37 8.53 -23.14
CA ALA A 167 4.12 8.74 -22.42
C ALA A 167 3.34 9.95 -22.94
N VAL A 168 4.01 11.10 -23.14
CA VAL A 168 3.38 12.32 -23.65
C VAL A 168 2.88 12.16 -25.08
N THR A 169 3.64 11.48 -25.94
CA THR A 169 3.29 11.32 -27.36
C THR A 169 2.06 10.44 -27.54
N THR A 170 1.89 9.43 -26.68
CA THR A 170 0.87 8.38 -26.84
C THR A 170 -0.33 8.55 -25.90
N GLY A 171 -0.21 9.42 -24.89
CA GLY A 171 -1.19 9.51 -23.80
C GLY A 171 -1.15 8.27 -22.90
N ALA A 172 0.02 7.62 -22.76
CA ALA A 172 0.15 6.40 -21.99
C ALA A 172 -0.03 6.64 -20.48
N TRP A 173 -0.58 5.64 -19.80
CA TRP A 173 -0.49 5.55 -18.35
C TRP A 173 0.86 4.91 -17.97
N ILE A 174 1.49 5.44 -16.92
CA ILE A 174 2.72 4.87 -16.34
C ILE A 174 2.37 4.23 -15.00
N LEU A 175 2.57 2.92 -14.87
CA LEU A 175 2.44 2.20 -13.60
C LEU A 175 3.79 2.02 -12.93
N THR A 176 3.89 2.31 -11.64
CA THR A 176 5.08 1.99 -10.82
C THR A 176 4.68 1.51 -9.41
N GLY A 177 5.67 1.15 -8.59
CA GLY A 177 5.45 0.79 -7.18
C GLY A 177 5.05 1.95 -6.25
N GLY A 178 4.99 3.20 -6.74
CA GLY A 178 4.46 4.37 -6.02
C GLY A 178 5.29 4.90 -4.84
N VAL A 179 6.13 4.09 -4.21
CA VAL A 179 7.04 4.51 -3.12
C VAL A 179 8.23 5.30 -3.65
N ASN A 180 8.76 6.24 -2.87
CA ASN A 180 9.85 7.12 -3.26
C ASN A 180 11.24 6.46 -3.15
N THR A 181 11.36 5.21 -3.60
CA THR A 181 12.60 4.44 -3.61
C THR A 181 12.81 3.69 -4.91
N GLY A 182 14.06 3.29 -5.16
CA GLY A 182 14.45 2.44 -6.28
C GLY A 182 14.00 2.98 -7.64
N VAL A 183 13.40 2.14 -8.47
CA VAL A 183 12.99 2.52 -9.83
C VAL A 183 11.88 3.58 -9.83
N ALA A 184 10.93 3.50 -8.89
CA ALA A 184 9.83 4.47 -8.82
C ALA A 184 10.34 5.89 -8.51
N LYS A 185 11.43 6.02 -7.74
CA LYS A 185 12.13 7.31 -7.52
C LYS A 185 12.69 7.89 -8.82
N HIS A 186 13.38 7.08 -9.63
CA HIS A 186 13.94 7.54 -10.92
C HIS A 186 12.86 7.97 -11.91
N VAL A 187 11.71 7.28 -11.93
CA VAL A 187 10.54 7.71 -12.72
C VAL A 187 10.01 9.06 -12.23
N GLY A 188 9.90 9.24 -10.91
CA GLY A 188 9.53 10.52 -10.31
C GLY A 188 10.47 11.65 -10.76
N ASP A 189 11.78 11.46 -10.62
CA ASP A 189 12.77 12.46 -11.02
C ASP A 189 12.63 12.88 -12.50
N ALA A 190 12.35 11.93 -13.38
CA ALA A 190 12.09 12.20 -14.80
C ALA A 190 10.79 13.02 -15.00
N LEU A 191 9.73 12.73 -14.24
CA LEU A 191 8.48 13.50 -14.24
C LEU A 191 8.71 14.93 -13.75
N LYS A 192 9.55 15.13 -12.73
CA LYS A 192 9.90 16.46 -12.22
C LYS A 192 10.61 17.32 -13.26
N GLU A 193 11.57 16.77 -14.00
CA GLU A 193 12.25 17.46 -15.10
C GLU A 193 11.28 17.83 -16.23
N HIS A 194 10.25 17.01 -16.46
CA HIS A 194 9.22 17.31 -17.46
C HIS A 194 8.27 18.43 -16.99
N CYS A 195 7.77 18.35 -15.76
CA CYS A 195 6.82 19.33 -15.22
C CYS A 195 7.38 20.75 -15.15
N SER A 196 8.71 20.92 -15.00
CA SER A 196 9.33 22.24 -15.06
C SER A 196 9.37 22.85 -16.46
N ARG A 197 9.17 22.04 -17.51
CA ARG A 197 9.26 22.43 -18.92
C ARG A 197 7.94 22.40 -19.67
N SER A 198 6.93 21.71 -19.12
CA SER A 198 5.62 21.54 -19.75
C SER A 198 4.50 21.41 -18.72
N SER A 199 3.33 21.95 -19.04
CA SER A 199 2.10 21.79 -18.26
C SER A 199 1.31 20.52 -18.61
N LYS A 200 1.75 19.74 -19.61
CA LYS A 200 1.08 18.48 -19.99
C LYS A 200 1.16 17.48 -18.84
N LYS A 201 0.00 17.09 -18.30
CA LYS A 201 -0.10 16.13 -17.21
C LYS A 201 0.07 14.71 -17.74
N ILE A 202 0.97 13.96 -17.14
CA ILE A 202 1.17 12.53 -17.42
C ILE A 202 0.43 11.75 -16.34
N CYS A 203 -0.36 10.76 -16.75
CA CYS A 203 -1.04 9.87 -15.80
C CYS A 203 -0.03 8.84 -15.26
N THR A 204 0.50 9.11 -14.08
CA THR A 204 1.38 8.18 -13.35
C THR A 204 0.66 7.65 -12.12
N ILE A 205 0.52 6.32 -12.06
CA ILE A 205 -0.21 5.59 -11.03
C ILE A 205 0.79 4.79 -10.21
N GLY A 206 0.81 5.04 -8.89
CA GLY A 206 1.58 4.26 -7.93
C GLY A 206 0.71 3.17 -7.32
N ILE A 207 1.11 1.91 -7.45
CA ILE A 207 0.46 0.77 -6.80
C ILE A 207 1.40 0.31 -5.68
N ALA A 208 1.03 0.60 -4.43
CA ALA A 208 1.89 0.40 -3.27
C ALA A 208 1.15 -0.36 -2.16
N PRO A 209 1.82 -1.24 -1.40
CA PRO A 209 1.21 -1.85 -0.22
C PRO A 209 0.93 -0.79 0.86
N TRP A 210 -0.28 -0.77 1.41
CA TRP A 210 -0.66 0.10 2.53
C TRP A 210 0.25 -0.09 3.75
N GLY A 211 0.63 -1.34 4.02
CA GLY A 211 1.46 -1.71 5.17
C GLY A 211 2.88 -1.16 5.15
N VAL A 212 3.42 -0.76 3.99
CA VAL A 212 4.80 -0.24 3.85
C VAL A 212 4.87 1.28 3.83
N ILE A 213 3.74 1.97 3.91
CA ILE A 213 3.67 3.43 3.82
C ILE A 213 3.89 4.06 5.20
N GLU A 214 4.87 4.94 5.26
CA GLU A 214 5.14 5.82 6.41
C GLU A 214 4.02 6.84 6.55
N ASN A 215 3.66 7.22 7.79
CA ASN A 215 2.60 8.19 8.08
C ASN A 215 1.24 7.89 7.42
N ARG A 216 0.96 6.60 7.11
CA ARG A 216 -0.30 6.20 6.46
C ARG A 216 -1.56 6.59 7.24
N ASN A 217 -1.46 6.80 8.56
CA ASN A 217 -2.58 7.23 9.38
C ASN A 217 -3.11 8.62 8.98
N ASP A 218 -2.25 9.49 8.43
CA ASP A 218 -2.64 10.82 7.95
C ASP A 218 -3.53 10.74 6.69
N LEU A 219 -3.52 9.59 6.01
CA LEU A 219 -4.34 9.31 4.83
C LEU A 219 -5.70 8.69 5.19
N ILE A 220 -5.99 8.45 6.48
CA ILE A 220 -7.29 7.92 6.91
C ILE A 220 -8.31 9.06 6.90
N GLY A 221 -9.37 8.87 6.13
CA GLY A 221 -10.48 9.79 5.95
C GLY A 221 -11.28 9.43 4.71
N ARG A 222 -12.56 9.84 4.71
CA ARG A 222 -13.52 9.57 3.63
C ARG A 222 -13.69 10.84 2.81
N ASP A 223 -13.26 10.79 1.56
CA ASP A 223 -13.31 11.92 0.62
C ASP A 223 -12.63 13.20 1.15
N ILE A 224 -11.43 13.04 1.72
CA ILE A 224 -10.70 14.15 2.33
C ILE A 224 -9.57 14.67 1.45
N ILE A 225 -9.10 15.88 1.74
CA ILE A 225 -7.79 16.36 1.30
C ILE A 225 -6.80 16.07 2.43
N ALA A 226 -6.12 14.92 2.34
CA ALA A 226 -5.19 14.44 3.36
C ALA A 226 -3.83 15.17 3.25
N PRO A 227 -3.39 15.95 4.25
CA PRO A 227 -2.02 16.44 4.29
C PRO A 227 -1.06 15.26 4.52
N TYR A 228 -0.04 15.11 3.67
CA TYR A 228 0.91 14.00 3.79
C TYR A 228 2.35 14.48 3.72
N GLN A 229 3.15 14.16 4.73
CA GLN A 229 4.54 14.56 4.81
C GLN A 229 5.47 13.47 4.28
N THR A 230 6.37 13.84 3.36
CA THR A 230 7.34 12.91 2.74
C THR A 230 8.68 12.86 3.47
N LEU A 231 8.73 13.23 4.75
CA LEU A 231 9.94 13.10 5.56
C LEU A 231 10.11 11.64 5.97
N LEU A 232 11.27 11.08 5.64
CA LEU A 232 11.64 9.74 6.10
C LEU A 232 11.99 9.78 7.58
N ASN A 233 11.44 8.86 8.36
CA ASN A 233 11.86 8.61 9.72
C ASN A 233 13.10 7.69 9.71
N PRO A 234 14.28 8.14 10.18
CA PRO A 234 15.50 7.33 10.17
C PRO A 234 15.40 6.02 10.95
N LEU A 235 14.46 5.93 11.89
CA LEU A 235 14.23 4.74 12.72
C LEU A 235 13.20 3.77 12.12
N SER A 236 12.52 4.17 11.05
CA SER A 236 11.49 3.38 10.40
C SER A 236 12.04 2.60 9.22
N LYS A 237 11.49 1.41 8.99
CA LYS A 237 11.74 0.58 7.80
C LYS A 237 10.68 0.78 6.72
N LEU A 238 9.72 1.68 6.94
CA LEU A 238 8.67 2.02 6.00
C LEU A 238 9.18 3.06 4.99
N ASN A 239 8.38 3.31 3.95
CA ASN A 239 8.73 4.19 2.86
C ASN A 239 7.66 5.26 2.66
N VAL A 240 8.06 6.42 2.17
CA VAL A 240 7.13 7.49 1.81
C VAL A 240 6.64 7.32 0.37
N LEU A 241 5.42 7.78 0.10
CA LEU A 241 4.90 7.86 -1.26
C LEU A 241 5.70 8.88 -2.09
N ASN A 242 5.82 8.63 -3.40
CA ASN A 242 6.49 9.54 -4.32
C ASN A 242 5.55 10.69 -4.71
N SER A 243 5.86 11.92 -4.31
CA SER A 243 5.00 13.09 -4.53
C SER A 243 4.81 13.48 -6.01
N LEU A 244 5.53 12.85 -6.94
CA LEU A 244 5.51 13.15 -8.37
C LEU A 244 4.51 12.25 -9.13
N HIS A 245 3.88 11.30 -8.44
CA HIS A 245 2.80 10.49 -8.97
C HIS A 245 1.46 11.20 -8.84
N SER A 246 0.58 10.96 -9.82
CA SER A 246 -0.73 11.62 -9.91
C SER A 246 -1.86 10.85 -9.23
N HIS A 247 -1.72 9.53 -9.12
CA HIS A 247 -2.75 8.64 -8.60
C HIS A 247 -2.12 7.51 -7.78
N PHE A 248 -2.82 7.03 -6.75
CA PHE A 248 -2.35 5.95 -5.88
C PHE A 248 -3.43 4.91 -5.61
N LEU A 249 -3.08 3.64 -5.86
CA LEU A 249 -3.79 2.47 -5.36
C LEU A 249 -3.01 1.92 -4.17
N LEU A 250 -3.57 2.02 -2.98
CA LEU A 250 -2.92 1.58 -1.75
C LEU A 250 -3.49 0.23 -1.34
N VAL A 251 -2.73 -0.83 -1.63
CA VAL A 251 -3.20 -2.21 -1.57
C VAL A 251 -3.01 -2.77 -0.16
N ASP A 252 -4.08 -3.29 0.44
CA ASP A 252 -4.12 -3.70 1.83
C ASP A 252 -4.41 -5.19 1.99
N ASP A 253 -3.50 -5.89 2.63
CA ASP A 253 -3.61 -7.30 3.04
C ASP A 253 -3.64 -7.45 4.57
N GLY A 254 -3.74 -6.34 5.31
CA GLY A 254 -3.74 -6.30 6.76
C GLY A 254 -2.34 -6.38 7.40
N THR A 255 -1.28 -6.56 6.62
CA THR A 255 0.10 -6.61 7.10
C THR A 255 0.71 -5.22 7.26
N VAL A 256 1.84 -5.15 7.96
CA VAL A 256 2.65 -3.94 8.17
C VAL A 256 4.12 -4.28 7.90
N GLY A 257 4.77 -3.46 7.08
CA GLY A 257 6.19 -3.61 6.71
C GLY A 257 6.48 -4.77 5.77
N LYS A 258 5.47 -5.37 5.13
CA LYS A 258 5.62 -6.46 4.16
C LYS A 258 5.22 -6.00 2.76
N TYR A 259 5.99 -6.43 1.77
CA TYR A 259 5.69 -6.26 0.34
C TYR A 259 5.02 -7.51 -0.21
N GLY A 260 4.32 -7.39 -1.34
CA GLY A 260 3.73 -8.53 -2.05
C GLY A 260 2.22 -8.43 -2.23
N ALA A 261 1.54 -7.67 -1.36
CA ALA A 261 0.09 -7.47 -1.40
C ALA A 261 -0.40 -6.95 -2.77
N GLU A 262 0.41 -6.14 -3.42
CA GLU A 262 0.11 -5.46 -4.69
C GLU A 262 0.37 -6.32 -5.94
N VAL A 263 1.14 -7.40 -5.83
CA VAL A 263 1.72 -8.11 -6.99
C VAL A 263 0.63 -8.73 -7.85
N THR A 264 -0.25 -9.53 -7.24
CA THR A 264 -1.35 -10.20 -7.96
C THR A 264 -2.34 -9.16 -8.50
N LEU A 265 -2.73 -8.19 -7.68
CA LEU A 265 -3.67 -7.15 -8.06
C LEU A 265 -3.17 -6.34 -9.25
N ARG A 266 -1.89 -5.95 -9.25
CA ARG A 266 -1.27 -5.21 -10.36
C ARG A 266 -1.32 -6.03 -11.65
N ARG A 267 -0.94 -7.31 -11.61
CA ARG A 267 -0.94 -8.19 -12.79
C ARG A 267 -2.35 -8.34 -13.38
N GLU A 268 -3.35 -8.59 -12.53
CA GLU A 268 -4.74 -8.73 -12.99
C GLU A 268 -5.31 -7.41 -13.52
N LEU A 269 -4.93 -6.27 -12.93
CA LEU A 269 -5.30 -4.95 -13.41
C LEU A 269 -4.69 -4.64 -14.79
N GLU A 270 -3.39 -4.89 -14.96
CA GLU A 270 -2.70 -4.73 -16.25
C GLU A 270 -3.37 -5.58 -17.35
N LYS A 271 -3.66 -6.85 -17.04
CA LYS A 271 -4.39 -7.74 -17.95
C LYS A 271 -5.79 -7.21 -18.28
N HIS A 272 -6.52 -6.74 -17.28
CA HIS A 272 -7.88 -6.22 -17.46
C HIS A 272 -7.91 -4.94 -18.31
N ILE A 273 -6.95 -4.03 -18.13
CA ILE A 273 -6.80 -2.82 -18.96
C ILE A 273 -6.49 -3.20 -20.41
N ASN A 274 -5.58 -4.16 -20.62
CA ASN A 274 -5.21 -4.60 -21.97
C ASN A 274 -6.37 -5.24 -22.76
N LEU A 275 -7.36 -5.81 -22.06
CA LEU A 275 -8.55 -6.39 -22.68
C LEU A 275 -9.60 -5.35 -23.07
N GLN A 276 -9.47 -4.09 -22.62
CA GLN A 276 -10.40 -3.04 -23.00
C GLN A 276 -10.19 -2.71 -24.48
N LYS A 277 -11.20 -2.98 -25.30
CA LYS A 277 -11.16 -2.66 -26.72
C LYS A 277 -11.07 -1.15 -26.89
N ILE A 278 -10.01 -0.69 -27.55
CA ILE A 278 -9.97 0.65 -28.11
C ILE A 278 -10.86 0.59 -29.37
N HIS A 279 -12.12 0.98 -29.25
CA HIS A 279 -12.91 1.26 -30.44
C HIS A 279 -12.29 2.52 -31.08
N ALA A 280 -11.51 2.29 -32.14
CA ALA A 280 -10.92 3.33 -32.98
C ALA A 280 -11.97 3.92 -33.92
#